data_AF-A0A6M0M903-F1
#
_entry.id   AF-A0A6M0M903-F1
#
_cell.length_a   1.000
_cell.length_b   1.000
_cell.length_c   1.000
_cell.angle_alpha   90.00
_cell.angle_beta   90.00
_cell.angle_gamma   90.00
#
_symmetry.space_group_name_H-M   'P 1'
#
loop_
_entity.id
_entity.type
_entity.pdbx_description
1 polymer ?
#
loop_
_entity_poly.entity_id
_entity_poly.type
_entity_poly.pdbx_seq_one_letter_code
_entity_poly.pdbx_strand_id
1 'polypeptide(L)'
;MKHTHKIILVVTSVCTVIILGVSIFFVTQAAKNNKLENTSQTTQHSSSSSKPVEDKQTTKQLDQAKQLAASYHYDEAIALLEKDDAKEAQQLLATLKKEKESLVKWEDPTKISHVFFHSLIVDPAKAFHTQQAQGYKDYMVTISEFNKTIDQLYKNNYVLVNLNGLVKKGTDGKLTFTGVSLPEGKKP
;
A
#
# COMPACT_ATOMS: atom_id res chain seq x y z
N MET A 1 -23.34 26.92 33.32
CA MET A 1 -22.92 26.77 31.90
C MET A 1 -21.64 27.53 31.50
N LYS A 2 -20.81 28.09 32.40
CA LYS A 2 -19.67 28.95 32.00
C LYS A 2 -18.27 28.32 32.05
N HIS A 3 -18.10 27.15 32.69
CA HIS A 3 -16.76 26.58 32.91
C HIS A 3 -16.34 25.56 31.83
N THR A 4 -17.28 24.73 31.38
CA THR A 4 -17.05 23.69 30.37
C THR A 4 -16.74 24.25 28.98
N HIS A 5 -17.34 25.38 28.60
CA HIS A 5 -17.03 26.03 27.32
C HIS A 5 -15.63 26.64 27.25
N LYS A 6 -15.05 27.06 28.40
CA LYS A 6 -13.68 27.60 28.43
C LYS A 6 -12.63 26.51 28.22
N ILE A 7 -12.89 25.29 28.72
CA ILE A 7 -11.99 24.14 28.57
C ILE A 7 -11.99 23.64 27.12
N ILE A 8 -13.17 23.58 26.48
CA ILE A 8 -13.31 23.15 25.08
C ILE A 8 -12.59 24.10 24.10
N LEU A 9 -12.62 25.42 24.38
CA LEU A 9 -11.99 26.43 23.52
C LEU A 9 -10.45 26.40 23.63
N VAL A 10 -9.91 26.07 24.81
CA VAL A 10 -8.46 25.92 25.00
C VAL A 10 -7.96 24.63 24.33
N VAL A 11 -8.69 23.51 24.45
CA VAL A 11 -8.28 22.22 23.86
C VAL A 11 -8.29 22.28 22.32
N THR A 12 -9.28 22.93 21.72
CA THR A 12 -9.36 23.07 20.25
C THR A 12 -8.26 23.96 19.68
N SER A 13 -7.86 25.02 20.39
CA SER A 13 -6.75 25.90 19.99
C SER A 13 -5.38 25.22 20.06
N VAL A 14 -5.15 24.36 21.06
CA VAL A 14 -3.90 23.61 21.17
C VAL A 14 -3.78 22.54 20.08
N CYS A 15 -4.88 21.86 19.73
CA CYS A 15 -4.88 20.87 18.65
C CYS A 15 -4.59 21.48 17.26
N THR A 16 -5.09 22.68 16.97
CA THR A 16 -4.85 23.33 15.66
C THR A 16 -3.40 23.79 15.48
N VAL A 17 -2.74 24.25 16.55
CA VAL A 17 -1.31 24.63 16.51
C VAL A 17 -0.41 23.41 16.28
N ILE A 18 -0.74 22.26 16.88
CA ILE A 18 0.04 21.02 16.69
C ILE A 18 -0.08 20.51 15.24
N ILE A 19 -1.28 20.57 14.65
CA ILE A 19 -1.51 20.13 13.26
C ILE A 19 -0.77 21.00 12.25
N LEU A 20 -0.70 22.32 12.48
CA LEU A 20 0.06 23.25 11.63
C LEU A 20 1.59 23.06 11.76
N GLY A 21 2.09 22.74 12.96
CA GLY A 21 3.52 22.46 13.18
C GLY A 21 4.01 21.20 12.46
N VAL A 22 3.19 20.14 12.45
CA VAL A 22 3.53 18.87 11.79
C VAL A 22 3.53 19.00 10.27
N SER A 23 2.60 19.76 9.70
CA SER A 23 2.50 19.94 8.25
C SER A 23 3.68 20.73 7.65
N ILE A 24 4.22 21.71 8.37
CA ILE A 24 5.41 22.47 7.94
C ILE A 24 6.69 21.59 7.97
N PHE A 25 6.78 20.64 8.91
CA PHE A 25 7.90 19.70 9.00
C PHE A 25 7.96 18.73 7.81
N PHE A 26 6.81 18.27 7.32
CA PHE A 26 6.76 17.36 6.15
C PHE A 26 7.09 18.06 4.82
N VAL A 27 6.67 19.32 4.63
CA VAL A 27 6.95 20.07 3.39
C VAL A 27 8.44 20.41 3.25
N THR A 28 9.12 20.73 4.36
CA THR A 28 10.56 21.06 4.33
C THR A 28 11.46 19.84 4.08
N GLN A 29 11.01 18.62 4.40
CA GLN A 29 11.77 17.41 4.09
C GLN A 29 11.67 17.03 2.60
N ALA A 30 10.48 17.20 1.98
CA ALA A 30 10.26 16.88 0.58
C ALA A 30 11.05 17.78 -0.40
N ALA A 31 11.29 19.05 -0.05
CA ALA A 31 12.04 19.99 -0.88
C ALA A 31 13.56 19.72 -0.88
N LYS A 32 14.11 19.12 0.19
CA LYS A 32 15.55 18.80 0.27
C LYS A 32 15.97 17.61 -0.59
N ASN A 33 15.05 16.68 -0.88
CA ASN A 33 15.36 15.47 -1.63
C ASN A 33 15.37 15.65 -3.16
N ASN A 34 14.98 16.83 -3.68
CA ASN A 34 14.78 17.06 -5.12
C ASN A 34 15.90 17.87 -5.79
N LYS A 35 17.02 18.07 -5.11
CA LYS A 35 18.16 18.83 -5.65
C LYS A 35 19.43 18.00 -5.49
N LEU A 36 19.75 17.21 -6.51
CA LEU A 36 21.12 16.84 -6.94
C LEU A 36 21.05 15.69 -7.97
N GLU A 37 20.85 16.02 -9.24
CA GLU A 37 21.39 15.23 -10.36
C GLU A 37 22.05 16.20 -11.33
N ASN A 38 23.40 16.20 -11.39
CA ASN A 38 24.15 16.32 -12.65
C ASN A 38 25.65 16.00 -12.47
N THR A 39 26.22 15.41 -13.54
CA THR A 39 27.62 15.43 -13.99
C THR A 39 28.51 14.19 -13.72
N SER A 40 28.98 13.65 -14.86
CA SER A 40 29.81 12.47 -15.10
C SER A 40 31.33 12.66 -14.89
N GLN A 41 31.98 11.53 -14.54
CA GLN A 41 33.25 10.95 -15.06
C GLN A 41 34.66 11.53 -14.71
N THR A 42 35.50 10.67 -14.05
CA THR A 42 36.79 10.09 -14.54
C THR A 42 38.02 10.05 -13.59
N THR A 43 38.59 8.83 -13.46
CA THR A 43 39.95 8.32 -13.07
C THR A 43 40.52 8.29 -11.63
N GLN A 44 40.62 7.05 -11.13
CA GLN A 44 41.80 6.28 -10.67
C GLN A 44 42.51 6.47 -9.30
N HIS A 45 42.48 5.32 -8.58
CA HIS A 45 43.54 4.58 -7.86
C HIS A 45 43.80 4.75 -6.35
N SER A 46 43.60 3.62 -5.66
CA SER A 46 44.26 3.07 -4.46
C SER A 46 44.16 3.81 -3.13
N SER A 47 43.29 3.30 -2.24
CA SER A 47 43.66 2.54 -1.02
C SER A 47 42.52 2.52 0.02
N SER A 48 42.30 1.36 0.62
CA SER A 48 41.60 1.10 1.90
C SER A 48 40.25 1.80 2.19
N SER A 49 39.15 1.05 2.05
CA SER A 49 38.04 0.91 3.02
C SER A 49 36.81 0.36 2.28
N SER A 50 36.57 -0.94 2.42
CA SER A 50 35.42 -1.64 1.85
C SER A 50 34.17 -1.44 2.72
N LYS A 51 33.47 -0.30 2.58
CA LYS A 51 32.07 -0.09 3.05
C LYS A 51 31.25 0.91 2.20
N PRO A 52 30.90 0.60 0.94
CA PRO A 52 29.72 1.26 0.35
C PRO A 52 28.73 0.34 -0.40
N VAL A 53 28.94 -0.98 -0.43
CA VAL A 53 28.05 -1.91 -1.18
C VAL A 53 26.90 -2.43 -0.32
N GLU A 54 27.11 -2.55 1.00
CA GLU A 54 26.15 -3.09 1.98
C GLU A 54 24.93 -2.15 2.15
N ASP A 55 25.15 -0.83 2.16
CA ASP A 55 24.12 0.18 2.46
C ASP A 55 23.01 0.28 1.40
N LYS A 56 23.37 0.22 0.10
CA LYS A 56 22.38 0.28 -0.99
C LYS A 56 21.53 -0.97 -1.12
N GLN A 57 22.12 -2.14 -0.85
CA GLN A 57 21.42 -3.42 -0.96
C GLN A 57 20.45 -3.63 0.20
N THR A 58 20.88 -3.34 1.43
CA THR A 58 20.01 -3.33 2.62
C THR A 58 18.85 -2.34 2.45
N THR A 59 19.10 -1.14 1.93
CA THR A 59 18.03 -0.16 1.64
C THR A 59 16.98 -0.70 0.67
N LYS A 60 17.42 -1.34 -0.42
CA LYS A 60 16.51 -1.93 -1.42
C LYS A 60 15.66 -3.07 -0.85
N GLN A 61 16.25 -3.94 -0.03
CA GLN A 61 15.54 -5.05 0.61
C GLN A 61 14.51 -4.54 1.61
N LEU A 62 14.86 -3.52 2.41
CA LEU A 62 13.93 -2.86 3.32
C LEU A 62 12.73 -2.26 2.58
N ASP A 63 12.96 -1.56 1.48
CA ASP A 63 11.87 -0.95 0.70
C ASP A 63 10.98 -1.99 0.05
N GLN A 64 11.56 -3.08 -0.48
CA GLN A 64 10.79 -4.20 -1.02
C GLN A 64 9.97 -4.90 0.08
N ALA A 65 10.53 -5.11 1.28
CA ALA A 65 9.79 -5.69 2.39
C ALA A 65 8.62 -4.80 2.83
N LYS A 66 8.81 -3.48 2.85
CA LYS A 66 7.72 -2.52 3.14
C LYS A 66 6.62 -2.57 2.08
N GLN A 67 6.97 -2.69 0.80
CA GLN A 67 5.98 -2.81 -0.28
C GLN A 67 5.18 -4.12 -0.19
N LEU A 68 5.86 -5.23 0.13
CA LEU A 68 5.21 -6.52 0.37
C LEU A 68 4.24 -6.44 1.55
N ALA A 69 4.69 -5.87 2.68
CA ALA A 69 3.87 -5.68 3.87
C ALA A 69 2.67 -4.74 3.63
N ALA A 70 2.86 -3.64 2.89
CA ALA A 70 1.78 -2.73 2.50
C ALA A 70 0.72 -3.41 1.60
N SER A 71 1.12 -4.48 0.91
CA SER A 71 0.25 -5.33 0.10
C SER A 71 -0.19 -6.59 0.87
N TYR A 72 0.06 -6.65 2.18
CA TYR A 72 -0.26 -7.75 3.11
C TYR A 72 0.44 -9.09 2.83
N HIS A 73 1.52 -9.09 2.03
CA HIS A 73 2.38 -10.26 1.79
C HIS A 73 3.41 -10.42 2.92
N TYR A 74 2.92 -10.57 4.15
CA TYR A 74 3.75 -10.61 5.36
C TYR A 74 4.78 -11.74 5.36
N ASP A 75 4.42 -12.92 4.83
CA ASP A 75 5.34 -14.07 4.76
C ASP A 75 6.57 -13.77 3.90
N GLU A 76 6.34 -13.19 2.72
CA GLU A 76 7.41 -12.81 1.80
C GLU A 76 8.26 -11.67 2.37
N ALA A 77 7.61 -10.68 3.01
CA ALA A 77 8.30 -9.56 3.65
C ALA A 77 9.20 -10.02 4.81
N ILE A 78 8.71 -10.93 5.64
CA ILE A 78 9.47 -11.52 6.76
C ILE A 78 10.64 -12.34 6.21
N ALA A 79 10.39 -13.24 5.25
CA ALA A 79 11.42 -14.08 4.66
C ALA A 79 12.55 -13.26 4.00
N LEU A 80 12.22 -12.09 3.45
CA LEU A 80 13.20 -11.19 2.85
C LEU A 80 14.16 -10.57 3.88
N LEU A 81 13.70 -10.36 5.12
CA LEU A 81 14.45 -9.69 6.19
C LEU A 81 15.09 -10.66 7.20
N GLU A 82 14.69 -11.93 7.21
CA GLU A 82 15.11 -12.91 8.24
C GLU A 82 16.62 -13.10 8.39
N LYS A 83 17.39 -12.84 7.32
CA LYS A 83 18.85 -13.02 7.28
C LYS A 83 19.63 -11.70 7.31
N ASP A 84 18.94 -10.57 7.47
CA ASP A 84 19.55 -9.24 7.46
C ASP A 84 19.79 -8.77 8.91
N ASP A 85 21.04 -8.74 9.32
CA ASP A 85 21.45 -8.34 10.68
C ASP A 85 21.46 -6.82 10.89
N ALA A 86 21.15 -6.02 9.86
CA ALA A 86 21.01 -4.57 10.00
C ALA A 86 19.93 -4.24 11.04
N LYS A 87 20.21 -3.25 11.89
CA LYS A 87 19.34 -2.86 13.00
C LYS A 87 17.93 -2.51 12.52
N GLU A 88 17.84 -1.79 11.40
CA GLU A 88 16.60 -1.37 10.77
C GLU A 88 15.80 -2.58 10.25
N ALA A 89 16.48 -3.59 9.69
CA ALA A 89 15.87 -4.82 9.21
C ALA A 89 15.31 -5.65 10.35
N GLN A 90 16.06 -5.82 11.44
CA GLN A 90 15.61 -6.51 12.64
C GLN A 90 14.42 -5.81 13.31
N GLN A 91 14.41 -4.48 13.33
CA GLN A 91 13.28 -3.70 13.83
C GLN A 91 12.02 -3.90 12.98
N LEU A 92 12.13 -3.80 11.65
CA LEU A 92 11.01 -4.02 10.75
C LEU A 92 10.51 -5.46 10.84
N LEU A 93 11.41 -6.45 10.85
CA LEU A 93 11.09 -7.86 11.01
C LEU A 93 10.26 -8.14 12.28
N ALA A 94 10.65 -7.57 13.42
CA ALA A 94 9.91 -7.70 14.66
C ALA A 94 8.50 -7.09 14.57
N THR A 95 8.36 -5.91 13.95
CA THR A 95 7.06 -5.28 13.69
C THR A 95 6.19 -6.16 12.79
N LEU A 96 6.73 -6.66 11.67
CA LEU A 96 5.97 -7.47 10.72
C LEU A 96 5.51 -8.80 11.33
N LYS A 97 6.34 -9.45 12.16
CA LYS A 97 5.94 -10.66 12.90
C LYS A 97 4.76 -10.39 13.83
N LYS A 98 4.81 -9.30 14.59
CA LYS A 98 3.71 -8.89 15.48
C LYS A 98 2.43 -8.54 14.71
N GLU A 99 2.54 -7.81 13.61
CA GLU A 99 1.38 -7.51 12.75
C GLU A 99 0.78 -8.79 12.17
N LYS A 100 1.61 -9.71 11.69
CA LYS A 100 1.17 -11.01 11.16
C LYS A 100 0.39 -11.84 12.19
N GLU A 101 0.80 -11.82 13.46
CA GLU A 101 0.08 -12.49 14.55
C GLU A 101 -1.31 -11.90 14.82
N SER A 102 -1.54 -10.64 14.45
CA SER A 102 -2.82 -9.94 14.63
C SER A 102 -3.80 -10.08 13.46
N LEU A 103 -3.43 -10.82 12.40
CA LEU A 103 -4.28 -10.93 11.22
C LEU A 103 -5.52 -11.78 11.48
N VAL A 104 -6.63 -11.35 10.89
CA VAL A 104 -7.91 -12.06 10.88
C VAL A 104 -8.00 -12.89 9.60
N LYS A 105 -8.33 -14.18 9.76
CA LYS A 105 -8.44 -15.11 8.66
C LYS A 105 -9.85 -15.13 8.05
N TRP A 106 -9.92 -15.00 6.73
CA TRP A 106 -11.12 -15.08 5.91
C TRP A 106 -11.16 -16.44 5.18
N GLU A 107 -11.81 -17.43 5.79
CA GLU A 107 -11.88 -18.82 5.28
C GLU A 107 -13.20 -19.18 4.60
N ASP A 108 -14.23 -18.34 4.73
CA ASP A 108 -15.52 -18.54 4.09
C ASP A 108 -15.55 -17.85 2.72
N PRO A 109 -15.58 -18.60 1.60
CA PRO A 109 -15.58 -18.02 0.26
C PRO A 109 -16.83 -17.17 -0.02
N THR A 110 -17.94 -17.38 0.71
CA THR A 110 -19.17 -16.58 0.56
C THR A 110 -19.05 -15.17 1.12
N LYS A 111 -17.96 -14.88 1.85
CA LYS A 111 -17.67 -13.56 2.42
C LYS A 111 -16.72 -12.73 1.55
N ILE A 112 -16.21 -13.29 0.46
CA ILE A 112 -15.34 -12.58 -0.49
C ILE A 112 -16.23 -11.86 -1.50
N SER A 113 -16.10 -10.53 -1.58
CA SER A 113 -16.91 -9.74 -2.52
C SER A 113 -16.28 -9.76 -3.92
N HIS A 114 -17.09 -9.95 -4.95
CA HIS A 114 -16.63 -9.94 -6.33
C HIS A 114 -17.14 -8.68 -7.03
N VAL A 115 -16.22 -7.80 -7.44
CA VAL A 115 -16.53 -6.65 -8.28
C VAL A 115 -16.17 -6.97 -9.74
N PHE A 116 -17.11 -6.74 -10.64
CA PHE A 116 -16.97 -7.06 -12.06
C PHE A 116 -17.29 -5.85 -12.93
N PHE A 117 -16.51 -5.67 -13.99
CA PHE A 117 -16.69 -4.64 -15.02
C PHE A 117 -16.64 -5.32 -16.39
N HIS A 118 -17.55 -4.98 -17.30
CA HIS A 118 -17.55 -5.57 -18.65
C HIS A 118 -16.35 -5.11 -19.48
N SER A 119 -16.19 -3.79 -19.63
CA SER A 119 -15.07 -3.17 -20.33
C SER A 119 -14.91 -1.73 -19.85
N LEU A 120 -13.70 -1.20 -20.00
CA LEU A 120 -13.40 0.18 -19.64
C LEU A 120 -13.42 1.09 -20.86
N ILE A 121 -14.14 2.21 -20.76
CA ILE A 121 -14.16 3.25 -21.79
C ILE A 121 -12.96 4.18 -21.58
N VAL A 122 -12.06 4.19 -22.56
CA VAL A 122 -10.88 5.07 -22.59
C VAL A 122 -11.24 6.48 -23.06
N ASP A 123 -12.08 6.59 -24.10
CA ASP A 123 -12.51 7.85 -24.70
C ASP A 123 -14.04 7.99 -24.66
N PRO A 124 -14.59 8.65 -23.62
CA PRO A 124 -16.02 8.88 -23.49
C PRO A 124 -16.60 9.76 -24.60
N ALA A 125 -15.81 10.73 -25.10
CA ALA A 125 -16.26 11.64 -26.15
C ALA A 125 -16.50 10.88 -27.46
N LYS A 126 -15.67 9.87 -27.75
CA LYS A 126 -15.91 8.98 -28.89
C LYS A 126 -17.01 7.97 -28.62
N ALA A 127 -16.98 7.31 -27.46
CA ALA A 127 -17.92 6.23 -27.15
C ALA A 127 -19.38 6.71 -27.08
N PHE A 128 -19.63 7.88 -26.47
CA PHE A 128 -20.99 8.33 -26.19
C PHE A 128 -21.67 9.09 -27.33
N HIS A 129 -21.03 9.20 -28.50
CA HIS A 129 -21.60 9.81 -29.71
C HIS A 129 -21.71 8.81 -30.87
N THR A 130 -21.82 7.51 -30.57
CA THR A 130 -22.13 6.46 -31.56
C THR A 130 -23.59 6.00 -31.44
N GLN A 131 -24.06 5.19 -32.40
CA GLN A 131 -25.40 4.57 -32.32
C GLN A 131 -25.54 3.64 -31.10
N GLN A 132 -24.42 3.11 -30.57
CA GLN A 132 -24.36 2.21 -29.42
C GLN A 132 -24.20 2.95 -28.07
N ALA A 133 -24.16 4.29 -28.08
CA ALA A 133 -23.84 5.11 -26.92
C ALA A 133 -24.68 4.77 -25.67
N GLN A 134 -25.96 4.44 -25.85
CA GLN A 134 -26.83 4.08 -24.72
C GLN A 134 -26.36 2.79 -24.04
N GLY A 135 -26.06 1.74 -24.81
CA GLY A 135 -25.52 0.50 -24.25
C GLY A 135 -24.18 0.69 -23.55
N TYR A 136 -23.33 1.61 -24.03
CA TYR A 136 -22.09 1.95 -23.34
C TYR A 136 -22.33 2.63 -21.98
N LYS A 137 -23.31 3.53 -21.89
CA LYS A 137 -23.68 4.19 -20.62
C LYS A 137 -24.28 3.21 -19.61
N ASP A 138 -25.03 2.21 -20.10
CA ASP A 138 -25.75 1.28 -19.22
C ASP A 138 -24.84 0.15 -18.68
N TYR A 139 -23.84 -0.28 -19.46
CA TYR A 139 -23.11 -1.53 -19.17
C TYR A 139 -21.59 -1.37 -18.97
N MET A 140 -21.02 -0.23 -19.38
CA MET A 140 -19.57 0.00 -19.35
C MET A 140 -19.22 1.12 -18.37
N VAL A 141 -17.97 1.13 -17.94
CA VAL A 141 -17.46 2.09 -16.96
C VAL A 141 -16.28 2.83 -17.59
N THR A 142 -16.19 4.15 -17.44
CA THR A 142 -15.01 4.88 -17.91
C THR A 142 -13.80 4.58 -17.03
N ILE A 143 -12.57 4.75 -17.55
CA ILE A 143 -11.36 4.61 -16.72
C ILE A 143 -11.42 5.51 -15.48
N SER A 144 -11.97 6.73 -15.60
CA SER A 144 -12.11 7.64 -14.46
C SER A 144 -13.05 7.10 -13.39
N GLU A 145 -14.20 6.53 -13.78
CA GLU A 145 -15.16 5.95 -12.84
C GLU A 145 -14.62 4.68 -12.21
N PHE A 146 -13.92 3.84 -12.97
CA PHE A 146 -13.22 2.67 -12.46
C PHE A 146 -12.23 3.07 -11.36
N ASN A 147 -11.32 4.01 -11.64
CA ASN A 147 -10.34 4.47 -10.65
C ASN A 147 -11.01 5.02 -9.38
N LYS A 148 -12.05 5.84 -9.52
CA LYS A 148 -12.83 6.36 -8.38
C LYS A 148 -13.51 5.24 -7.58
N THR A 149 -13.98 4.20 -8.26
CA THR A 149 -14.58 3.03 -7.62
C THR A 149 -13.54 2.28 -6.80
N ILE A 150 -12.35 2.02 -7.37
CA ILE A 150 -11.24 1.40 -6.64
C ILE A 150 -10.80 2.24 -5.43
N ASP A 151 -10.70 3.56 -5.58
CA ASP A 151 -10.40 4.46 -4.46
C ASP A 151 -11.45 4.38 -3.35
N GLN A 152 -12.74 4.29 -3.71
CA GLN A 152 -13.81 4.11 -2.74
C GLN A 152 -13.71 2.77 -2.02
N LEU A 153 -13.35 1.68 -2.71
CA LEU A 153 -13.12 0.39 -2.07
C LEU A 153 -12.05 0.50 -0.97
N TYR A 154 -10.90 1.11 -1.27
CA TYR A 154 -9.83 1.30 -0.29
C TYR A 154 -10.25 2.18 0.89
N LYS A 155 -10.95 3.28 0.64
CA LYS A 155 -11.51 4.16 1.69
C LYS A 155 -12.51 3.43 2.60
N ASN A 156 -13.20 2.42 2.08
CA ASN A 156 -14.17 1.61 2.81
C ASN A 156 -13.57 0.29 3.34
N ASN A 157 -12.24 0.24 3.49
CA ASN A 157 -11.48 -0.88 4.06
C ASN A 157 -11.54 -2.19 3.25
N TYR A 158 -11.84 -2.13 1.96
CA TYR A 158 -11.67 -3.28 1.08
C TYR A 158 -10.22 -3.42 0.62
N VAL A 159 -9.80 -4.66 0.39
CA VAL A 159 -8.48 -5.05 -0.09
C VAL A 159 -8.69 -5.88 -1.35
N LEU A 160 -8.09 -5.47 -2.47
CA LEU A 160 -8.11 -6.30 -3.66
C LEU A 160 -7.21 -7.51 -3.45
N VAL A 161 -7.79 -8.71 -3.56
CA VAL A 161 -7.09 -9.98 -3.40
C VAL A 161 -6.94 -10.71 -4.72
N ASN A 162 -5.81 -11.38 -4.91
CA ASN A 162 -5.58 -12.21 -6.09
C ASN A 162 -6.26 -13.57 -5.90
N LEU A 163 -7.11 -13.98 -6.85
CA LEU A 163 -7.79 -15.28 -6.82
C LEU A 163 -6.83 -16.45 -6.65
N ASN A 164 -5.65 -16.40 -7.28
CA ASN A 164 -4.63 -17.44 -7.16
C ASN A 164 -4.05 -17.56 -5.74
N GLY A 165 -4.15 -16.50 -4.92
CA GLY A 165 -3.75 -16.52 -3.52
C GLY A 165 -4.83 -17.10 -2.59
N LEU A 166 -6.07 -17.22 -3.06
CA LEU A 166 -7.20 -17.74 -2.27
C LEU A 166 -7.37 -19.25 -2.38
N VAL A 167 -6.67 -19.88 -3.33
CA VAL A 167 -6.83 -21.31 -3.64
C VAL A 167 -5.48 -22.00 -3.72
N LYS A 168 -5.45 -23.28 -3.31
CA LYS A 168 -4.30 -24.16 -3.49
C LYS A 168 -4.68 -25.34 -4.38
N LYS A 169 -3.83 -25.64 -5.35
CA LYS A 169 -3.94 -26.83 -6.19
C LYS A 169 -3.26 -28.01 -5.51
N GLY A 170 -4.01 -29.09 -5.26
CA GLY A 170 -3.50 -30.37 -4.77
C GLY A 170 -2.71 -31.13 -5.85
N THR A 171 -1.99 -32.16 -5.44
CA THR A 171 -1.26 -33.06 -6.36
C THR A 171 -2.19 -33.88 -7.25
N ASP A 172 -3.44 -34.05 -6.83
CA ASP A 172 -4.56 -34.64 -7.58
C ASP A 172 -5.19 -33.67 -8.60
N GLY A 173 -4.72 -32.42 -8.64
CA GLY A 173 -5.24 -31.36 -9.50
C GLY A 173 -6.47 -30.62 -8.94
N LYS A 174 -6.99 -31.01 -7.77
CA LYS A 174 -8.15 -30.38 -7.14
C LYS A 174 -7.79 -29.01 -6.56
N LEU A 175 -8.67 -28.02 -6.70
CA LEU A 175 -8.55 -26.72 -6.04
C LEU A 175 -9.25 -26.75 -4.68
N THR A 176 -8.54 -26.29 -3.65
CA THR A 176 -9.06 -26.10 -2.30
C THR A 176 -8.97 -24.62 -1.94
N PHE A 177 -10.06 -24.03 -1.47
CA PHE A 177 -10.05 -22.67 -0.95
C PHE A 177 -9.26 -22.63 0.36
N THR A 178 -8.26 -21.76 0.41
CA THR A 178 -7.37 -21.57 1.57
C THR A 178 -7.63 -20.25 2.30
N GLY A 179 -8.41 -19.36 1.67
CA GLY A 179 -8.72 -18.05 2.22
C GLY A 179 -7.57 -17.07 2.15
N VAL A 180 -7.72 -15.97 2.88
CA VAL A 180 -6.72 -14.89 3.02
C VAL A 180 -6.70 -14.38 4.45
N SER A 181 -5.53 -13.97 4.95
CA SER A 181 -5.41 -13.30 6.24
C SER A 181 -5.19 -11.81 6.02
N LEU A 182 -6.02 -10.98 6.64
CA LEU A 182 -5.96 -9.51 6.51
C LEU A 182 -5.94 -8.85 7.89
N PRO A 183 -5.41 -7.63 8.02
CA PRO A 183 -5.50 -6.90 9.28
C PRO A 183 -6.94 -6.71 9.75
N GLU A 184 -7.11 -6.58 11.07
CA GLU A 184 -8.43 -6.34 11.67
C GLU A 184 -9.13 -5.13 11.02
N GLY A 185 -10.43 -5.29 10.72
CA GLY A 185 -11.24 -4.26 10.06
C GLY A 185 -11.09 -4.17 8.54
N LYS A 186 -10.13 -4.89 7.93
CA LYS A 186 -10.03 -5.03 6.47
C LYS A 186 -10.91 -6.16 5.95
N LYS A 187 -11.43 -5.97 4.74
CA LYS A 187 -12.33 -6.91 4.05
C LYS A 187 -11.75 -7.27 2.67
N PRO A 188 -11.75 -8.54 2.28
CA PRO A 188 -11.38 -8.95 0.93
C PRO A 188 -12.48 -8.62 -0.10
#